data_AF-A0A7S0TFS0-F1
#
_entry.id   AF-A0A7S0TFS0-F1
#
_cell.length_a   1.000
_cell.length_b   1.000
_cell.length_c   1.000
_cell.angle_alpha   90.00
_cell.angle_beta   90.00
_cell.angle_gamma   90.00
#
_symmetry.space_group_name_H-M   'P 1'
#
loop_
_entity.id
_entity.type
_entity.pdbx_description
1 polymer ?
#
loop_
_entity_poly.entity_id
_entity_poly.type
_entity_poly.pdbx_seq_one_letter_code
_entity_poly.pdbx_strand_id
1 'polypeptide(L)'
;FPDMKYTKMYNSVISGYLNCNQKDKGLAQAQSLLAYMIESHESNPRHIARPNTTSFVPVMSSLAYNDGPQLLEKLLSKMESLYQRRNSILPHSPDAKLVANVEPNTTACNTLLKAYARVGNRQSALQLLGRMEKDANLSSARPDDNTHAIMSTLFSDDSSAKTFSSDSSGNGKKVNLDILNVNGINLKDLNLNGKDLKPTAKSFESMMNIYTTSGTVEGAEKATELLHQLERMNASGEISFKPERFLHNYNNVINAWCECERNGNASVSVSEKAESVLDYLFEQHRKGVEALSPNNASFSLCIKSWCRSNRPDAPERAEQILRRKEVFAKEQSNVYIIAPDYNQVIAKWRDAQVNGPDRARRLFKEMDQNYGSAAELKARPNTVTFNSLLDVLAKSKSRDLASECEELLKQRNELFKEGKSTILPDIISYRSCIDAWIRQWQKDSPQKVEALVKDMIKKYSMEGRKDLR
;
A
#
# COMPACT_ATOMS: atom_id res chain seq x y z
N PHE A 1 9.44 -47.43 -13.43
CA PHE A 1 9.75 -46.11 -12.84
C PHE A 1 11.11 -46.11 -12.11
N PRO A 2 12.26 -46.23 -12.81
CA PRO A 2 13.57 -46.32 -12.15
C PRO A 2 14.28 -44.95 -11.93
N ASP A 3 13.88 -43.89 -12.63
CA ASP A 3 14.68 -42.64 -12.72
C ASP A 3 14.54 -41.64 -11.57
N MET A 4 13.39 -41.59 -10.87
CA MET A 4 13.20 -40.61 -9.78
C MET A 4 14.00 -40.92 -8.51
N LYS A 5 14.46 -42.16 -8.32
CA LYS A 5 15.15 -42.59 -7.10
C LYS A 5 16.55 -41.99 -6.98
N TYR A 6 17.29 -41.95 -8.09
CA TYR A 6 18.66 -41.41 -8.11
C TYR A 6 18.70 -39.89 -8.02
N THR A 7 17.79 -39.19 -8.71
CA THR A 7 17.65 -37.74 -8.57
C THR A 7 17.36 -37.34 -7.12
N LYS A 8 16.50 -38.08 -6.42
CA LYS A 8 16.25 -37.88 -4.98
C LYS A 8 17.50 -38.09 -4.13
N MET A 9 18.32 -39.10 -4.43
CA MET A 9 19.59 -39.31 -3.71
C MET A 9 20.54 -38.14 -3.88
N TYR A 10 20.77 -37.66 -5.12
CA TYR A 10 21.60 -36.48 -5.36
C TYR A 10 21.07 -35.25 -4.61
N ASN A 11 19.75 -35.02 -4.61
CA ASN A 11 19.14 -33.90 -3.89
C ASN A 11 19.29 -34.02 -2.36
N SER A 12 19.21 -35.24 -1.82
CA SER A 12 19.49 -35.51 -0.40
C SER A 12 20.95 -35.22 -0.06
N VAL A 13 21.90 -35.57 -0.94
CA VAL A 13 23.33 -35.29 -0.73
C VAL A 13 23.60 -33.79 -0.81
N ILE A 14 23.04 -33.07 -1.80
CA ILE A 14 23.09 -31.61 -1.88
C ILE A 14 22.58 -31.00 -0.57
N SER A 15 21.41 -31.44 -0.10
CA SER A 15 20.82 -30.95 1.16
C SER A 15 21.71 -31.25 2.37
N GLY A 16 22.34 -32.44 2.40
CA GLY A 16 23.29 -32.83 3.43
C GLY A 16 24.54 -31.94 3.46
N TYR A 17 25.11 -31.61 2.30
CA TYR A 17 26.24 -30.69 2.20
C TYR A 17 25.86 -29.27 2.63
N LEU A 18 24.67 -28.79 2.27
CA LEU A 18 24.20 -27.46 2.67
C LEU A 18 23.91 -27.35 4.18
N ASN A 19 23.59 -28.46 4.85
CA ASN A 19 23.31 -28.51 6.28
C ASN A 19 24.54 -28.83 7.15
N CYS A 20 25.73 -28.98 6.56
CA CYS A 20 26.93 -29.29 7.33
C CYS A 20 27.44 -28.06 8.12
N ASN A 21 28.15 -28.30 9.24
CA ASN A 21 28.70 -27.23 10.08
C ASN A 21 29.74 -26.34 9.35
N GLN A 22 30.39 -26.85 8.31
CA GLN A 22 31.36 -26.12 7.50
C GLN A 22 30.67 -25.52 6.25
N LYS A 23 29.90 -24.45 6.45
CA LYS A 23 29.01 -23.87 5.43
C LYS A 23 29.67 -23.60 4.08
N ASP A 24 30.87 -23.00 4.05
CA ASP A 24 31.53 -22.64 2.78
C ASP A 24 32.02 -23.85 1.99
N LYS A 25 32.60 -24.83 2.69
CA LYS A 25 33.02 -26.10 2.07
C LYS A 25 31.81 -26.92 1.62
N GLY A 26 30.76 -26.96 2.43
CA GLY A 26 29.49 -27.59 2.07
C GLY A 26 28.86 -26.98 0.82
N LEU A 27 28.87 -25.64 0.72
CA LEU A 27 28.35 -24.92 -0.44
C LEU A 27 29.15 -25.23 -1.71
N ALA A 28 30.48 -25.22 -1.65
CA ALA A 28 31.34 -25.57 -2.79
C ALA A 28 31.11 -27.01 -3.29
N GLN A 29 30.93 -27.97 -2.36
CA GLN A 29 30.63 -29.36 -2.70
C GLN A 29 29.22 -29.50 -3.30
N ALA A 30 28.23 -28.79 -2.76
CA ALA A 30 26.87 -28.78 -3.31
C ALA A 30 26.82 -28.17 -4.73
N GLN A 31 27.56 -27.09 -4.98
CA GLN A 31 27.71 -26.49 -6.31
C GLN A 31 28.38 -27.46 -7.29
N SER A 32 29.49 -28.08 -6.88
CA SER A 32 30.24 -29.03 -7.72
C SER A 32 29.36 -30.23 -8.10
N LEU A 33 28.57 -30.73 -7.15
CA LEU A 33 27.64 -31.82 -7.38
C LEU A 33 26.51 -31.42 -8.34
N LEU A 34 25.93 -30.22 -8.18
CA LEU A 34 24.92 -29.71 -9.11
C LEU A 34 25.49 -29.51 -10.52
N ALA A 35 26.71 -28.96 -10.64
CA ALA A 35 27.40 -28.82 -11.92
C ALA A 35 27.63 -30.17 -12.60
N TYR A 36 28.09 -31.18 -11.84
CA TYR A 36 28.24 -32.54 -12.33
C TYR A 36 26.91 -33.15 -12.83
N MET A 37 25.81 -32.93 -12.10
CA MET A 37 24.48 -33.39 -12.54
C MET A 37 24.08 -32.74 -13.88
N ILE A 38 24.34 -31.45 -14.04
CA ILE A 38 24.02 -30.71 -15.27
C ILE A 38 24.87 -31.22 -16.43
N GLU A 39 26.20 -31.27 -16.27
CA GLU A 39 27.14 -31.70 -17.31
C GLU A 39 26.90 -33.15 -17.75
N SER A 40 26.64 -34.05 -16.80
CA SER A 40 26.35 -35.45 -17.09
C SER A 40 25.05 -35.61 -17.87
N HIS A 41 24.02 -34.82 -17.55
CA HIS A 41 22.75 -34.83 -18.27
C HIS A 41 22.88 -34.24 -19.69
N GLU A 42 23.68 -33.20 -19.85
CA GLU A 42 23.92 -32.58 -21.16
C GLU A 42 24.76 -33.47 -22.09
N SER A 43 25.74 -34.16 -21.53
CA SER A 43 26.61 -35.09 -22.26
C SER A 43 25.90 -36.39 -22.63
N ASN A 44 24.99 -36.87 -21.76
CA ASN A 44 24.23 -38.10 -22.00
C ASN A 44 22.78 -37.95 -21.51
N PRO A 45 21.79 -37.80 -22.42
CA PRO A 45 20.38 -37.69 -22.04
C PRO A 45 19.84 -38.89 -21.25
N ARG A 46 20.48 -40.07 -21.36
CA ARG A 46 20.12 -41.28 -20.60
C ARG A 46 20.81 -41.35 -19.24
N HIS A 47 21.63 -40.37 -18.87
CA HIS A 47 22.32 -40.35 -17.59
C HIS A 47 21.32 -40.29 -16.41
N ILE A 48 21.67 -40.97 -15.32
CA ILE A 48 20.83 -41.12 -14.12
C ILE A 48 20.75 -39.85 -13.27
N ALA A 49 21.76 -39.00 -13.36
CA ALA A 49 21.85 -37.73 -12.65
C ALA A 49 21.08 -36.66 -13.44
N ARG A 50 19.78 -36.52 -13.16
CA ARG A 50 18.93 -35.52 -13.83
C ARG A 50 18.59 -34.41 -12.84
N PRO A 51 18.99 -33.16 -13.11
CA PRO A 51 18.63 -32.07 -12.23
C PRO A 51 17.13 -31.77 -12.34
N ASN A 52 16.55 -31.30 -11.24
CA ASN A 52 15.17 -30.80 -11.19
C ASN A 52 15.11 -29.50 -10.37
N THR A 53 13.95 -28.87 -10.26
CA THR A 53 13.80 -27.62 -9.49
C THR A 53 14.31 -27.75 -8.04
N THR A 54 14.14 -28.91 -7.41
CA THR A 54 14.63 -29.18 -6.05
C THR A 54 16.14 -29.37 -5.93
N SER A 55 16.85 -29.58 -7.04
CA SER A 55 18.33 -29.58 -7.09
C SER A 55 18.88 -28.14 -7.10
N PHE A 56 18.20 -27.23 -7.81
CA PHE A 56 18.65 -25.84 -7.98
C PHE A 56 18.31 -24.92 -6.80
N VAL A 57 17.05 -24.92 -6.35
CA VAL A 57 16.54 -23.93 -5.37
C VAL A 57 17.33 -23.93 -4.05
N PRO A 58 17.71 -25.07 -3.43
CA PRO A 58 18.49 -25.07 -2.20
C PRO A 58 19.88 -24.46 -2.38
N VAL A 59 20.56 -24.80 -3.48
CA VAL A 59 21.90 -24.25 -3.80
C VAL A 59 21.80 -22.75 -4.02
N MET A 60 20.82 -22.29 -4.81
CA MET A 60 20.55 -20.86 -5.00
C MET A 60 20.25 -20.15 -3.67
N SER A 61 19.46 -20.78 -2.80
CA SER A 61 19.07 -20.17 -1.51
C SER A 61 20.26 -19.97 -0.59
N SER A 62 21.17 -20.94 -0.52
CA SER A 62 22.42 -20.80 0.25
C SER A 62 23.38 -19.79 -0.39
N LEU A 63 23.42 -19.73 -1.73
CA LEU A 63 24.27 -18.79 -2.45
C LEU A 63 23.88 -17.33 -2.24
N ALA A 64 22.59 -17.04 -2.13
CA ALA A 64 22.11 -15.68 -1.91
C ALA A 64 22.69 -15.01 -0.65
N TYR A 65 23.19 -15.78 0.32
CA TYR A 65 23.82 -15.28 1.54
C TYR A 65 25.33 -15.05 1.44
N ASN A 66 26.03 -15.78 0.55
CA ASN A 66 27.50 -15.86 0.57
C ASN A 66 28.15 -15.32 -0.71
N ASP A 67 27.52 -15.48 -1.87
CA ASP A 67 28.08 -15.10 -3.17
C ASP A 67 27.22 -14.04 -3.88
N GLY A 68 27.86 -13.18 -4.68
CA GLY A 68 27.18 -12.12 -5.43
C GLY A 68 26.15 -12.64 -6.45
N PRO A 69 25.21 -11.78 -6.89
CA PRO A 69 24.07 -12.17 -7.73
C PRO A 69 24.43 -12.80 -9.08
N GLN A 70 25.66 -12.61 -9.57
CA GLN A 70 26.14 -13.12 -10.86
C GLN A 70 26.07 -14.65 -10.98
N LEU A 71 26.38 -15.38 -9.91
CA LEU A 71 26.32 -16.85 -9.94
C LEU A 71 24.87 -17.35 -9.93
N LEU A 72 23.99 -16.65 -9.22
CA LEU A 72 22.56 -16.91 -9.20
C LEU A 72 21.91 -16.62 -10.56
N GLU A 73 22.31 -15.56 -11.25
CA GLU A 73 21.89 -15.25 -12.63
C GLU A 73 22.26 -16.39 -13.59
N LYS A 74 23.50 -16.92 -13.49
CA LYS A 74 23.95 -18.07 -14.30
C LYS A 74 23.12 -19.31 -14.02
N LEU A 75 22.83 -19.60 -12.76
CA LEU A 75 21.99 -20.74 -12.38
C LEU A 75 20.56 -20.59 -12.88
N LEU A 76 19.95 -19.42 -12.74
CA LEU A 76 18.59 -19.16 -13.24
C LEU A 76 18.52 -19.26 -14.77
N SER A 77 19.49 -18.68 -15.49
CA SER A 77 19.59 -18.80 -16.95
C SER A 77 19.73 -20.26 -17.39
N LYS A 78 20.46 -21.08 -16.61
CA LYS A 78 20.58 -22.51 -16.88
C LYS A 78 19.27 -23.26 -16.63
N MET A 79 18.52 -22.89 -15.58
CA MET A 79 17.18 -23.45 -15.34
C MET A 79 16.23 -23.16 -16.51
N GLU A 80 16.24 -21.93 -17.02
CA GLU A 80 15.41 -21.53 -18.17
C GLU A 80 15.78 -22.29 -19.45
N SER A 81 17.07 -22.48 -19.72
CA SER A 81 17.55 -23.28 -20.86
C SER A 81 17.06 -24.74 -20.79
N LEU A 82 17.13 -25.36 -19.62
CA LEU A 82 16.62 -26.73 -19.41
C LEU A 82 15.10 -26.81 -19.54
N TYR A 83 14.37 -25.79 -19.07
CA TYR A 83 12.92 -25.67 -19.22
C TYR A 83 12.49 -25.52 -20.68
N GLN A 84 13.18 -24.67 -21.45
CA GLN A 84 12.94 -24.52 -22.89
C GLN A 84 13.15 -25.84 -23.64
N ARG A 85 14.25 -26.55 -23.32
CA ARG A 85 14.54 -27.87 -23.91
C ARG A 85 13.43 -28.87 -23.59
N ARG A 86 12.90 -28.88 -22.37
CA ARG A 86 11.75 -29.70 -21.97
C ARG A 86 10.52 -29.38 -22.82
N ASN A 87 10.19 -28.10 -22.98
CA ASN A 87 9.00 -27.66 -23.71
C ASN A 87 9.10 -27.87 -25.23
N SER A 88 10.30 -28.00 -25.79
CA SER A 88 10.50 -28.32 -27.21
C SER A 88 10.22 -29.78 -27.57
N ILE A 89 10.08 -30.68 -26.59
CA ILE A 89 9.92 -32.12 -26.82
C ILE A 89 8.44 -32.48 -26.75
N LEU A 90 7.99 -33.27 -27.75
CA LEU A 90 6.59 -33.71 -27.83
C LEU A 90 6.20 -34.56 -26.61
N PRO A 91 5.05 -34.29 -25.95
CA PRO A 91 4.63 -34.97 -24.71
C PRO A 91 4.55 -36.51 -24.80
N HIS A 92 4.30 -37.04 -26.01
CA HIS A 92 4.15 -38.48 -26.26
C HIS A 92 5.44 -39.17 -26.75
N SER A 93 6.55 -38.43 -26.88
CA SER A 93 7.84 -39.02 -27.24
C SER A 93 8.40 -39.86 -26.08
N PRO A 94 9.04 -41.02 -26.34
CA PRO A 94 9.81 -41.75 -25.33
C PRO A 94 10.89 -40.88 -24.67
N ASP A 95 11.38 -39.85 -25.37
CA ASP A 95 12.39 -38.91 -24.86
C ASP A 95 11.83 -37.92 -23.84
N ALA A 96 10.52 -37.66 -23.80
CA ALA A 96 9.92 -36.75 -22.82
C ALA A 96 10.14 -37.21 -21.37
N LYS A 97 10.31 -38.53 -21.16
CA LYS A 97 10.62 -39.12 -19.84
C LYS A 97 12.09 -39.00 -19.45
N LEU A 98 12.97 -38.69 -20.40
CA LEU A 98 14.43 -38.65 -20.22
C LEU A 98 14.97 -37.25 -19.91
N VAL A 99 14.15 -36.20 -20.05
CA VAL A 99 14.58 -34.80 -19.92
C VAL A 99 14.55 -34.35 -18.46
N ALA A 100 15.46 -33.45 -18.09
CA ALA A 100 15.47 -32.78 -16.80
C ALA A 100 14.13 -32.08 -16.52
N ASN A 101 13.51 -32.39 -15.38
CA ASN A 101 12.27 -31.75 -14.95
C ASN A 101 12.58 -30.48 -14.14
N VAL A 102 13.13 -29.48 -14.82
CA VAL A 102 13.46 -28.19 -14.24
C VAL A 102 12.42 -27.17 -14.68
N GLU A 103 11.83 -26.49 -13.71
CA GLU A 103 10.86 -25.43 -13.90
C GLU A 103 11.24 -24.24 -13.01
N PRO A 104 11.60 -23.09 -13.59
CA PRO A 104 11.79 -21.85 -12.84
C PRO A 104 10.51 -21.51 -12.06
N ASN A 105 10.63 -21.22 -10.77
CA ASN A 105 9.50 -20.92 -9.92
C ASN A 105 9.71 -19.62 -9.16
N THR A 106 8.65 -19.15 -8.51
CA THR A 106 8.66 -17.88 -7.76
C THR A 106 9.72 -17.89 -6.66
N THR A 107 9.99 -19.04 -6.03
CA THR A 107 11.05 -19.18 -5.02
C THR A 107 12.45 -18.92 -5.59
N ALA A 108 12.79 -19.50 -6.74
CA ALA A 108 14.09 -19.30 -7.37
C ALA A 108 14.32 -17.81 -7.74
N CYS A 109 13.28 -17.16 -8.28
CA CYS A 109 13.35 -15.74 -8.63
C CYS A 109 13.40 -14.85 -7.38
N ASN A 110 12.58 -15.12 -6.36
CA ASN A 110 12.59 -14.41 -5.08
C ASN A 110 13.96 -14.52 -4.38
N THR A 111 14.65 -15.66 -4.50
CA THR A 111 16.02 -15.84 -3.98
C THR A 111 17.02 -14.92 -4.68
N LEU A 112 16.94 -14.80 -6.01
CA LEU A 112 17.78 -13.87 -6.77
C LEU A 112 17.43 -12.40 -6.45
N LEU A 113 16.14 -12.06 -6.31
CA LEU A 113 15.69 -10.74 -5.86
C LEU A 113 16.24 -10.38 -4.46
N LYS A 114 16.27 -11.33 -3.52
CA LYS A 114 16.89 -11.12 -2.20
C LYS A 114 18.38 -10.83 -2.31
N ALA A 115 19.09 -11.53 -3.20
CA ALA A 115 20.51 -11.27 -3.44
C ALA A 115 20.74 -9.87 -4.03
N TYR A 116 19.92 -9.45 -5.01
CA TYR A 116 19.97 -8.08 -5.52
C TYR A 116 19.65 -7.05 -4.44
N ALA A 117 18.67 -7.32 -3.58
CA ALA A 117 18.31 -6.45 -2.48
C ALA A 117 19.48 -6.20 -1.52
N ARG A 118 20.24 -7.26 -1.18
CA ARG A 118 21.44 -7.17 -0.33
C ARG A 118 22.57 -6.36 -0.94
N VAL A 119 22.79 -6.51 -2.24
CA VAL A 119 23.84 -5.79 -2.98
C VAL A 119 23.39 -4.37 -3.34
N GLY A 120 22.11 -4.02 -3.15
CA GLY A 120 21.55 -2.74 -3.57
C GLY A 120 21.39 -2.62 -5.09
N ASN A 121 21.44 -3.74 -5.84
CA ASN A 121 21.31 -3.73 -7.29
C ASN A 121 19.83 -3.61 -7.71
N ARG A 122 19.32 -2.38 -7.64
CA ARG A 122 17.95 -2.00 -8.00
C ARG A 122 17.62 -2.28 -9.47
N GLN A 123 18.60 -2.12 -10.36
CA GLN A 123 18.42 -2.28 -11.80
C GLN A 123 18.11 -3.74 -12.18
N SER A 124 18.98 -4.67 -11.79
CA SER A 124 18.81 -6.09 -12.12
C SER A 124 17.59 -6.70 -11.41
N ALA A 125 17.23 -6.23 -10.22
CA ALA A 125 16.01 -6.64 -9.51
C ALA A 125 14.74 -6.31 -10.31
N LEU A 126 14.67 -5.11 -10.89
CA LEU A 126 13.53 -4.70 -11.71
C LEU A 126 13.44 -5.44 -13.03
N GLN A 127 14.58 -5.68 -13.67
CA GLN A 127 14.63 -6.49 -14.88
C GLN A 127 14.08 -7.90 -14.61
N LEU A 128 14.48 -8.54 -13.51
CA LEU A 128 13.96 -9.85 -13.14
C LEU A 128 12.46 -9.84 -12.81
N LEU A 129 11.97 -8.83 -12.08
CA LEU A 129 10.54 -8.69 -11.80
C LEU A 129 9.71 -8.59 -13.10
N GLY A 130 10.15 -7.76 -14.06
CA GLY A 130 9.45 -7.65 -15.34
C GLY A 130 9.50 -8.94 -16.16
N ARG A 131 10.59 -9.71 -16.07
CA ARG A 131 10.68 -11.04 -16.69
C ARG A 131 9.70 -12.03 -16.05
N MET A 132 9.54 -12.04 -14.72
CA MET A 132 8.55 -12.87 -14.00
C MET A 132 7.11 -12.59 -14.44
N GLU A 133 6.78 -11.36 -14.84
CA GLU A 133 5.43 -10.98 -15.26
C GLU A 133 5.09 -11.33 -16.72
N LYS A 134 6.11 -11.44 -17.60
CA LYS A 134 5.89 -11.47 -19.06
C LYS A 134 6.58 -12.62 -19.80
N ASP A 135 7.71 -13.10 -19.32
CA ASP A 135 8.48 -14.12 -20.01
C ASP A 135 7.72 -15.45 -19.97
N ALA A 136 7.44 -16.01 -21.14
CA ALA A 136 6.76 -17.30 -21.26
C ALA A 136 7.58 -18.43 -20.59
N ASN A 137 8.90 -18.27 -20.47
CA ASN A 137 9.78 -19.23 -19.81
C ASN A 137 9.72 -19.14 -18.27
N LEU A 138 9.14 -18.06 -17.73
CA LEU A 138 8.93 -17.83 -16.30
C LEU A 138 7.43 -17.83 -15.94
N SER A 139 6.57 -18.41 -16.78
CA SER A 139 5.11 -18.40 -16.55
C SER A 139 4.68 -19.01 -15.21
N SER A 140 5.48 -19.93 -14.68
CA SER A 140 5.34 -20.60 -13.38
C SER A 140 5.93 -19.83 -12.20
N ALA A 141 6.63 -18.72 -12.46
CA ALA A 141 7.30 -17.88 -11.47
C ALA A 141 6.62 -16.51 -11.35
N ARG A 142 5.29 -16.49 -11.21
CA ARG A 142 4.54 -15.23 -11.08
C ARG A 142 4.92 -14.50 -9.77
N PRO A 143 4.99 -13.16 -9.78
CA PRO A 143 5.21 -12.37 -8.57
C PRO A 143 4.17 -12.67 -7.49
N ASP A 144 4.61 -12.82 -6.25
CA ASP A 144 3.77 -12.99 -5.06
C ASP A 144 3.97 -11.83 -4.07
N ASP A 145 3.21 -11.83 -2.97
CA ASP A 145 3.31 -10.78 -1.95
C ASP A 145 4.74 -10.66 -1.39
N ASN A 146 5.46 -11.79 -1.31
CA ASN A 146 6.86 -11.81 -0.87
C ASN A 146 7.80 -11.20 -1.93
N THR A 147 7.54 -11.39 -3.23
CA THR A 147 8.24 -10.68 -4.32
C THR A 147 8.14 -9.17 -4.11
N HIS A 148 6.93 -8.65 -3.89
CA HIS A 148 6.72 -7.22 -3.68
C HIS A 148 7.32 -6.71 -2.38
N ALA A 149 7.30 -7.50 -1.29
CA ALA A 149 7.96 -7.15 -0.04
C ALA A 149 9.48 -6.99 -0.18
N ILE A 150 10.15 -7.93 -0.88
CA ILE A 150 11.61 -7.86 -1.13
C ILE A 150 11.95 -6.60 -1.94
N MET A 151 11.14 -6.30 -2.95
CA MET A 151 11.31 -5.09 -3.75
C MET A 151 11.14 -3.86 -2.86
N SER A 152 10.06 -3.78 -2.07
CA SER A 152 9.86 -2.67 -1.12
C SER A 152 11.06 -2.44 -0.20
N THR A 153 11.66 -3.51 0.37
CA THR A 153 12.86 -3.38 1.21
C THR A 153 14.06 -2.78 0.46
N LEU A 154 14.29 -3.21 -0.79
CA LEU A 154 15.41 -2.71 -1.62
C LEU A 154 15.27 -1.22 -1.97
N PHE A 155 14.04 -0.72 -2.03
CA PHE A 155 13.75 0.68 -2.39
C PHE A 155 13.46 1.57 -1.17
N SER A 156 13.40 1.03 0.05
CA SER A 156 13.09 1.79 1.28
C SER A 156 14.32 2.15 2.13
N ASP A 157 15.44 1.45 2.00
CA ASP A 157 16.63 1.68 2.84
C ASP A 157 17.59 2.74 2.26
N ASP A 158 17.62 3.93 2.88
CA ASP A 158 18.78 4.86 2.84
C ASP A 158 18.96 5.69 4.13
N SER A 159 18.40 5.26 5.27
CA SER A 159 18.49 6.02 6.52
C SER A 159 19.60 5.58 7.50
N SER A 160 20.51 4.68 7.12
CA SER A 160 21.51 4.15 8.08
C SER A 160 22.95 3.94 7.57
N ALA A 161 23.29 4.38 6.35
CA ALA A 161 24.67 4.28 5.84
C ALA A 161 25.32 5.65 5.58
N LYS A 162 25.48 6.46 6.62
CA LYS A 162 26.53 7.50 6.66
C LYS A 162 27.43 7.27 7.86
N THR A 163 28.59 6.68 7.62
CA THR A 163 29.78 6.87 8.45
C THR A 163 31.02 6.92 7.56
N PHE A 164 31.72 8.06 7.67
CA PHE A 164 33.02 8.44 7.10
C PHE A 164 33.08 8.69 5.59
N SER A 165 33.68 9.78 5.08
CA SER A 165 34.62 10.73 5.69
C SER A 165 34.38 12.16 5.21
N SER A 166 34.62 13.10 6.11
CA SER A 166 34.93 14.49 5.81
C SER A 166 36.13 14.56 4.85
N ASP A 167 36.01 15.33 3.77
CA ASP A 167 37.04 16.30 3.43
C ASP A 167 36.49 17.44 2.57
N SER A 168 36.97 18.62 2.92
CA SER A 168 36.60 19.96 2.51
C SER A 168 37.05 20.32 1.09
N SER A 169 36.25 21.12 0.37
CA SER A 169 36.65 22.38 -0.27
C SER A 169 35.58 22.86 -1.25
N GLY A 170 35.12 24.10 -1.10
CA GLY A 170 34.03 24.67 -1.87
C GLY A 170 34.37 25.02 -3.33
N ASN A 171 33.33 25.10 -4.16
CA ASN A 171 33.03 26.31 -4.92
C ASN A 171 31.64 26.20 -5.56
N GLY A 172 30.88 27.31 -5.53
CA GLY A 172 29.54 27.39 -6.10
C GLY A 172 29.54 27.10 -7.60
N LYS A 173 28.78 26.08 -8.01
CA LYS A 173 28.29 25.92 -9.38
C LYS A 173 26.82 25.53 -9.32
N LYS A 174 26.00 26.30 -10.03
CA LYS A 174 24.60 25.99 -10.38
C LYS A 174 24.49 24.50 -10.69
N VAL A 175 23.73 23.77 -9.88
CA VAL A 175 23.41 22.37 -10.14
C VAL A 175 22.44 22.38 -11.31
N ASN A 176 22.95 22.04 -12.50
CA ASN A 176 22.11 21.51 -13.56
C ASN A 176 21.54 20.19 -13.02
N LEU A 177 20.26 20.20 -12.67
CA LEU A 177 19.52 18.98 -12.41
C LEU A 177 19.40 18.27 -13.76
N ASP A 178 20.32 17.35 -14.06
CA ASP A 178 20.12 16.43 -15.18
C ASP A 178 18.91 15.55 -14.85
N ILE A 179 17.80 15.83 -15.52
CA ILE A 179 16.42 15.30 -15.41
C ILE A 179 16.32 13.77 -15.66
N LEU A 180 17.43 13.04 -15.69
CA LEU A 180 17.51 11.64 -16.09
C LEU A 180 17.96 10.67 -14.99
N ASN A 181 18.28 11.18 -13.80
CA ASN A 181 18.93 10.37 -12.77
C ASN A 181 18.25 10.51 -11.39
N VAL A 182 17.16 9.78 -11.20
CA VAL A 182 16.60 9.59 -9.85
C VAL A 182 17.33 8.40 -9.21
N ASN A 183 18.28 8.68 -8.33
CA ASN A 183 19.06 7.71 -7.54
C ASN A 183 19.77 6.60 -8.36
N GLY A 184 20.36 6.93 -9.51
CA GLY A 184 21.15 5.98 -10.31
C GLY A 184 20.33 5.14 -11.29
N ILE A 185 19.02 5.36 -11.40
CA ILE A 185 18.15 4.64 -12.34
C ILE A 185 18.03 5.47 -13.62
N ASN A 186 18.86 5.15 -14.61
CA ASN A 186 18.69 5.64 -15.97
C ASN A 186 17.50 4.88 -16.60
N LEU A 187 16.38 5.58 -16.74
CA LEU A 187 15.10 5.03 -17.26
C LEU A 187 15.20 4.50 -18.70
N LYS A 188 16.26 4.84 -19.46
CA LYS A 188 16.55 4.21 -20.76
C LYS A 188 16.95 2.74 -20.65
N ASP A 189 17.39 2.30 -19.47
CA ASP A 189 17.95 0.97 -19.22
C ASP A 189 16.92 -0.03 -18.63
N LEU A 190 15.64 0.38 -18.54
CA LEU A 190 14.48 -0.49 -18.26
C LEU A 190 14.11 -1.39 -19.46
N ASN A 191 15.08 -1.66 -20.34
CA ASN A 191 14.99 -2.51 -21.52
C ASN A 191 14.75 -3.97 -21.10
N LEU A 192 13.48 -4.36 -21.02
CA LEU A 192 13.04 -5.65 -20.49
C LEU A 192 13.36 -6.86 -21.37
N ASN A 193 14.21 -6.77 -22.40
CA ASN A 193 14.46 -7.92 -23.29
C ASN A 193 15.86 -7.97 -23.95
N GLY A 194 16.85 -7.19 -23.50
CA GLY A 194 18.17 -7.19 -24.17
C GLY A 194 18.11 -6.85 -25.66
N LYS A 195 17.01 -6.24 -26.11
CA LYS A 195 16.73 -5.76 -27.47
C LYS A 195 15.98 -4.46 -27.33
N ASP A 196 16.59 -3.36 -27.75
CA ASP A 196 16.13 -1.96 -27.70
C ASP A 196 14.63 -1.76 -27.94
N LEU A 197 13.82 -1.99 -26.91
CA LEU A 197 12.37 -1.78 -26.92
C LEU A 197 11.96 -1.02 -25.67
N LYS A 198 11.22 0.07 -25.90
CA LYS A 198 10.78 1.10 -24.95
C LYS A 198 10.16 0.51 -23.65
N PRO A 199 10.33 1.17 -22.48
CA PRO A 199 9.78 0.68 -21.22
C PRO A 199 8.26 0.58 -21.29
N THR A 200 7.69 -0.47 -20.68
CA THR A 200 6.26 -0.79 -20.84
C THR A 200 5.41 -0.24 -19.71
N ALA A 201 4.13 0.01 -19.95
CA ALA A 201 3.28 0.61 -18.93
C ALA A 201 3.11 -0.23 -17.64
N LYS A 202 3.19 -1.57 -17.74
CA LYS A 202 3.17 -2.47 -16.58
C LYS A 202 4.39 -2.33 -15.66
N SER A 203 5.59 -2.15 -16.24
CA SER A 203 6.80 -1.94 -15.45
C SER A 203 6.77 -0.62 -14.68
N PHE A 204 6.16 0.42 -15.24
CA PHE A 204 5.90 1.67 -14.53
C PHE A 204 4.89 1.48 -13.39
N GLU A 205 3.83 0.71 -13.62
CA GLU A 205 2.83 0.38 -12.59
C GLU A 205 3.45 -0.40 -11.42
N SER A 206 4.28 -1.42 -11.69
CA SER A 206 4.98 -2.19 -10.65
C SER A 206 5.97 -1.31 -9.86
N MET A 207 6.72 -0.44 -10.54
CA MET A 207 7.60 0.54 -9.88
C MET A 207 6.84 1.52 -8.99
N MET A 208 5.74 2.06 -9.50
CA MET A 208 4.90 2.96 -8.73
C MET A 208 4.30 2.26 -7.51
N ASN A 209 3.82 1.03 -7.66
CA ASN A 209 3.30 0.25 -6.52
C ASN A 209 4.37 0.01 -5.45
N ILE A 210 5.61 -0.29 -5.84
CA ILE A 210 6.74 -0.41 -4.90
C ILE A 210 6.97 0.92 -4.15
N TYR A 211 7.00 2.05 -4.86
CA TYR A 211 7.21 3.34 -4.21
C TYR A 211 6.02 3.77 -3.34
N THR A 212 4.79 3.53 -3.77
CA THR A 212 3.58 3.84 -2.97
C THR A 212 3.45 3.00 -1.71
N THR A 213 4.02 1.78 -1.69
CA THR A 213 4.00 0.87 -0.53
C THR A 213 5.17 1.09 0.43
N SER A 214 6.19 1.86 0.05
CA SER A 214 7.34 2.16 0.91
C SER A 214 6.96 2.96 2.18
N GLY A 215 5.86 3.70 2.14
CA GLY A 215 5.40 4.54 3.26
C GLY A 215 6.33 5.70 3.60
N THR A 216 7.28 6.05 2.71
CA THR A 216 8.22 7.17 2.87
C THR A 216 7.84 8.35 1.98
N VAL A 217 8.17 9.57 2.44
CA VAL A 217 7.94 10.81 1.67
C VAL A 217 8.65 10.76 0.31
N GLU A 218 9.90 10.29 0.28
CA GLU A 218 10.65 10.14 -0.95
C GLU A 218 10.00 9.13 -1.91
N GLY A 219 9.44 8.04 -1.40
CA GLY A 219 8.68 7.09 -2.20
C GLY A 219 7.46 7.73 -2.83
N ALA A 220 6.69 8.51 -2.06
CA ALA A 220 5.53 9.22 -2.59
C ALA A 220 5.91 10.30 -3.63
N GLU A 221 7.02 11.02 -3.44
CA GLU A 221 7.57 11.97 -4.44
C GLU A 221 7.93 11.26 -5.74
N LYS A 222 8.69 10.16 -5.64
CA LYS A 222 9.11 9.35 -6.79
C LYS A 222 7.91 8.73 -7.52
N ALA A 223 6.91 8.25 -6.78
CA ALA A 223 5.68 7.74 -7.37
C ALA A 223 4.91 8.83 -8.14
N THR A 224 4.88 10.06 -7.61
CA THR A 224 4.27 11.23 -8.27
C THR A 224 5.03 11.59 -9.55
N GLU A 225 6.36 11.59 -9.51
CA GLU A 225 7.19 11.88 -10.69
C GLU A 225 7.01 10.82 -11.80
N LEU A 226 7.02 9.54 -11.43
CA LEU A 226 6.79 8.44 -12.38
C LEU A 226 5.42 8.53 -13.04
N LEU A 227 4.40 9.00 -12.33
CA LEU A 227 3.06 9.15 -12.88
C LEU A 227 3.00 10.26 -13.94
N HIS A 228 3.63 11.41 -13.69
CA HIS A 228 3.75 12.47 -14.70
C HIS A 228 4.59 12.04 -15.91
N GLN A 229 5.63 11.22 -15.70
CA GLN A 229 6.41 10.66 -16.79
C GLN A 229 5.57 9.68 -17.62
N LEU A 230 4.81 8.78 -16.99
CA LEU A 230 3.91 7.85 -17.66
C LEU A 230 2.88 8.58 -18.54
N GLU A 231 2.33 9.69 -18.04
CA GLU A 231 1.41 10.53 -18.78
C GLU A 231 2.06 11.19 -20.00
N ARG A 232 3.26 11.77 -19.85
CA ARG A 232 4.03 12.34 -20.97
C ARG A 232 4.35 11.32 -22.05
N MET A 233 4.76 10.12 -21.65
CA MET A 233 5.10 9.05 -22.59
C MET A 233 3.86 8.47 -23.28
N ASN A 234 2.71 8.45 -22.61
CA ASN A 234 1.45 8.07 -23.25
C ASN A 234 1.00 9.16 -24.25
N ALA A 235 1.18 10.44 -23.91
CA ALA A 235 0.89 11.55 -24.80
C ALA A 235 1.83 11.60 -26.03
N SER A 236 3.09 11.20 -25.90
CA SER A 236 4.03 11.08 -27.03
C SER A 236 3.81 9.83 -27.87
N GLY A 237 2.88 8.94 -27.49
CA GLY A 237 2.61 7.67 -28.18
C GLY A 237 3.73 6.64 -28.03
N GLU A 238 4.68 6.85 -27.12
CA GLU A 238 5.77 5.91 -26.84
C GLU A 238 5.28 4.65 -26.14
N ILE A 239 4.21 4.77 -25.37
CA ILE A 239 3.52 3.70 -24.67
C ILE A 239 2.01 3.84 -24.86
N SER A 240 1.34 2.70 -24.94
CA SER A 240 -0.12 2.64 -24.88
C SER A 240 -0.53 2.29 -23.45
N PHE A 241 -1.07 3.27 -22.73
CA PHE A 241 -1.66 3.08 -21.40
C PHE A 241 -3.13 3.49 -21.43
N LYS A 242 -3.99 2.65 -20.86
CA LYS A 242 -5.43 2.90 -20.87
C LYS A 242 -5.75 4.10 -19.99
N PRO A 243 -6.52 5.09 -20.50
CA PRO A 243 -6.91 6.28 -19.74
C PRO A 243 -7.49 5.97 -18.34
N GLU A 244 -8.34 4.94 -18.25
CA GLU A 244 -9.00 4.51 -17.01
C GLU A 244 -8.04 4.11 -15.89
N ARG A 245 -6.84 3.61 -16.23
CA ARG A 245 -5.85 3.19 -15.23
C ARG A 245 -5.15 4.37 -14.58
N PHE A 246 -5.03 5.51 -15.26
CA PHE A 246 -4.38 6.67 -14.66
C PHE A 246 -5.08 7.13 -13.38
N LEU A 247 -6.42 7.16 -13.34
CA LEU A 247 -7.15 7.53 -12.12
C LEU A 247 -6.83 6.60 -10.95
N HIS A 248 -6.69 5.29 -11.19
CA HIS A 248 -6.27 4.33 -10.17
C HIS A 248 -4.85 4.65 -9.67
N ASN A 249 -3.91 4.91 -10.57
CA ASN A 249 -2.54 5.28 -10.22
C ASN A 249 -2.47 6.61 -9.44
N TYR A 250 -3.25 7.63 -9.80
CA TYR A 250 -3.36 8.88 -9.03
C TYR A 250 -3.90 8.62 -7.63
N ASN A 251 -4.93 7.79 -7.48
CA ASN A 251 -5.46 7.43 -6.16
C ASN A 251 -4.42 6.66 -5.33
N ASN A 252 -3.61 5.78 -5.94
CA ASN A 252 -2.52 5.10 -5.24
C ASN A 252 -1.45 6.09 -4.75
N VAL A 253 -1.13 7.12 -5.55
CA VAL A 253 -0.22 8.21 -5.14
C VAL A 253 -0.82 9.02 -3.99
N ILE A 254 -2.09 9.43 -4.05
CA ILE A 254 -2.77 10.13 -2.94
C ILE A 254 -2.74 9.27 -1.67
N ASN A 255 -2.99 7.96 -1.79
CA ASN A 255 -2.92 7.04 -0.65
C ASN A 255 -1.50 6.89 -0.11
N ALA A 256 -0.48 6.86 -0.95
CA ALA A 256 0.92 6.84 -0.53
C ALA A 256 1.25 8.06 0.34
N TRP A 257 0.91 9.26 -0.13
CA TRP A 257 1.02 10.48 0.67
C TRP A 257 0.25 10.33 1.99
N CYS A 258 -1.02 9.92 1.97
CA CYS A 258 -1.82 9.73 3.18
C CYS A 258 -1.22 8.73 4.21
N GLU A 259 -0.46 7.72 3.78
CA GLU A 259 0.19 6.77 4.69
C GLU A 259 1.55 7.28 5.20
N CYS A 260 2.25 8.17 4.48
CA CYS A 260 3.47 8.82 4.98
C CYS A 260 3.24 9.65 6.25
N GLU A 261 2.03 10.20 6.43
CA GLU A 261 1.67 11.00 7.61
C GLU A 261 1.74 10.18 8.92
N ARG A 262 1.60 8.84 8.85
CA ARG A 262 1.73 7.94 10.02
C ARG A 262 3.17 7.71 10.47
N ASN A 263 4.14 7.87 9.56
CA ASN A 263 5.53 7.45 9.77
C ASN A 263 6.48 8.61 10.10
N GLY A 264 5.94 9.81 10.32
CA GLY A 264 6.61 10.88 11.07
C GLY A 264 7.84 11.49 10.39
N ASN A 265 7.61 12.51 9.56
CA ASN A 265 8.53 13.63 9.43
C ASN A 265 7.74 14.90 9.10
N ALA A 266 7.63 15.80 10.09
CA ALA A 266 6.83 17.04 10.04
C ALA A 266 7.37 18.13 9.09
N SER A 267 8.41 17.83 8.30
CA SER A 267 9.09 18.79 7.43
C SER A 267 8.41 18.98 6.08
N VAL A 268 7.65 17.99 5.60
CA VAL A 268 6.93 18.08 4.32
C VAL A 268 5.45 18.06 4.60
N SER A 269 4.73 18.98 3.97
CA SER A 269 3.28 19.04 4.02
C SER A 269 2.68 17.93 3.14
N VAL A 270 2.72 16.71 3.66
CA VAL A 270 2.24 15.48 3.00
C VAL A 270 0.79 15.64 2.55
N SER A 271 -0.05 16.24 3.38
CA SER A 271 -1.45 16.52 3.05
C SER A 271 -1.65 17.57 1.95
N GLU A 272 -0.80 18.60 1.84
CA GLU A 272 -0.85 19.52 0.68
C GLU A 272 -0.40 18.82 -0.61
N LYS A 273 0.54 17.88 -0.52
CA LYS A 273 0.94 17.08 -1.69
C LYS A 273 -0.21 16.19 -2.16
N ALA A 274 -0.88 15.49 -1.24
CA ALA A 274 -2.09 14.73 -1.56
C ALA A 274 -3.17 15.63 -2.21
N GLU A 275 -3.39 16.83 -1.68
CA GLU A 275 -4.34 17.79 -2.26
C GLU A 275 -3.90 18.29 -3.64
N SER A 276 -2.62 18.58 -3.86
CA SER A 276 -2.11 19.03 -5.15
C SER A 276 -2.33 18.00 -6.26
N VAL A 277 -2.29 16.70 -5.92
CA VAL A 277 -2.62 15.61 -6.84
C VAL A 277 -4.12 15.58 -7.14
N LEU A 278 -4.98 15.84 -6.16
CA LEU A 278 -6.42 15.99 -6.40
C LEU A 278 -6.73 17.22 -7.26
N ASP A 279 -6.06 18.36 -7.02
CA ASP A 279 -6.19 19.57 -7.82
C ASP A 279 -5.78 19.33 -9.27
N TYR A 280 -4.72 18.54 -9.49
CA TYR A 280 -4.35 18.09 -10.82
C TYR A 280 -5.47 17.31 -11.51
N LEU A 281 -6.11 16.35 -10.83
CA LEU A 281 -7.24 15.60 -11.38
C LEU A 281 -8.41 16.52 -11.77
N PHE A 282 -8.71 17.52 -10.94
CA PHE A 282 -9.73 18.53 -11.26
C PHE A 282 -9.39 19.36 -12.50
N GLU A 283 -8.13 19.76 -12.64
CA GLU A 283 -7.68 20.52 -13.79
C GLU A 283 -7.79 19.69 -15.08
N GLN A 284 -7.44 18.41 -15.04
CA GLN A 284 -7.61 17.52 -16.18
C GLN A 284 -9.07 17.25 -16.52
N HIS A 285 -9.93 17.12 -15.51
CA HIS A 285 -11.38 17.03 -15.71
C HIS A 285 -11.94 18.28 -16.40
N ARG A 286 -11.53 19.49 -15.97
CA ARG A 286 -11.93 20.76 -16.61
C ARG A 286 -11.46 20.88 -18.05
N LYS A 287 -10.33 20.24 -18.40
CA LYS A 287 -9.84 20.13 -19.78
C LYS A 287 -10.60 19.10 -20.63
N GLY A 288 -11.59 18.40 -20.06
CA GLY A 288 -12.41 17.41 -20.76
C GLY A 288 -11.83 16.00 -20.77
N VAL A 289 -10.82 15.70 -19.95
CA VAL A 289 -10.28 14.33 -19.83
C VAL A 289 -11.14 13.53 -18.85
N GLU A 290 -12.25 12.98 -19.34
CA GLU A 290 -13.22 12.23 -18.51
C GLU A 290 -12.57 11.07 -17.71
N ALA A 291 -11.57 10.42 -18.30
CA ALA A 291 -10.85 9.31 -17.66
C ALA A 291 -10.07 9.71 -16.39
N LEU A 292 -9.77 11.00 -16.22
CA LEU A 292 -9.09 11.55 -15.04
C LEU A 292 -10.04 12.29 -14.10
N SER A 293 -11.36 12.16 -14.28
CA SER A 293 -12.32 12.76 -13.37
C SER A 293 -12.12 12.25 -11.94
N PRO A 294 -11.98 13.14 -10.93
CA PRO A 294 -11.95 12.76 -9.53
C PRO A 294 -13.17 11.89 -9.18
N ASN A 295 -12.94 10.85 -8.37
CA ASN A 295 -14.01 9.97 -7.90
C ASN A 295 -14.11 9.98 -6.37
N ASN A 296 -15.06 9.23 -5.82
CA ASN A 296 -15.25 9.13 -4.37
C ASN A 296 -13.97 8.75 -3.61
N ALA A 297 -13.16 7.84 -4.16
CA ALA A 297 -11.90 7.44 -3.53
C ALA A 297 -10.89 8.59 -3.50
N SER A 298 -10.77 9.38 -4.57
CA SER A 298 -9.88 10.54 -4.63
C SER A 298 -10.18 11.55 -3.51
N PHE A 299 -11.46 11.88 -3.31
CA PHE A 299 -11.89 12.78 -2.22
C PHE A 299 -11.69 12.15 -0.84
N SER A 300 -12.16 10.93 -0.63
CA SER A 300 -12.08 10.28 0.69
C SER A 300 -10.63 10.09 1.14
N LEU A 301 -9.69 9.83 0.22
CA LEU A 301 -8.26 9.76 0.52
C LEU A 301 -7.69 11.13 0.91
N CYS A 302 -8.06 12.21 0.22
CA CYS A 302 -7.60 13.56 0.57
C CYS A 302 -8.16 14.04 1.91
N ILE A 303 -9.45 13.81 2.17
CA ILE A 303 -10.08 14.10 3.48
C ILE A 303 -9.34 13.32 4.57
N LYS A 304 -9.11 12.02 4.35
CA LYS A 304 -8.38 11.16 5.29
C LYS A 304 -6.96 11.66 5.54
N SER A 305 -6.26 12.14 4.51
CA SER A 305 -4.92 12.73 4.65
C SER A 305 -4.96 13.95 5.58
N TRP A 306 -5.79 14.94 5.28
CA TRP A 306 -5.94 16.13 6.12
C TRP A 306 -6.40 15.80 7.55
N CYS A 307 -7.32 14.86 7.73
CA CYS A 307 -7.77 14.42 9.06
C CYS A 307 -6.63 13.77 9.87
N ARG A 308 -5.63 13.17 9.22
CA ARG A 308 -4.44 12.62 9.91
C ARG A 308 -3.37 13.67 10.19
N SER A 309 -3.43 14.82 9.54
CA SER A 309 -2.39 15.84 9.66
C SER A 309 -2.39 16.53 11.02
N ASN A 310 -1.20 16.78 11.57
CA ASN A 310 -1.03 17.52 12.82
C ASN A 310 -0.99 19.04 12.61
N ARG A 311 -1.22 19.52 11.39
CA ARG A 311 -1.24 20.96 11.10
C ARG A 311 -2.42 21.66 11.79
N PRO A 312 -2.24 22.92 12.22
CA PRO A 312 -3.30 23.67 12.89
C PRO A 312 -4.49 24.00 11.98
N ASP A 313 -4.27 24.13 10.67
CA ASP A 313 -5.29 24.40 9.65
C ASP A 313 -5.94 23.13 9.07
N ALA A 314 -5.53 21.95 9.55
CA ALA A 314 -6.01 20.68 9.03
C ALA A 314 -7.54 20.50 9.10
N PRO A 315 -8.24 20.89 10.19
CA PRO A 315 -9.71 20.82 10.26
C PRO A 315 -10.40 21.67 9.19
N GLU A 316 -9.93 22.90 8.98
CA GLU A 316 -10.44 23.83 7.97
C GLU A 316 -10.25 23.27 6.57
N ARG A 317 -9.05 22.72 6.26
CA ARG A 317 -8.73 22.14 4.96
C ARG A 317 -9.56 20.88 4.70
N ALA A 318 -9.71 19.99 5.69
CA ALA A 318 -10.56 18.81 5.58
C ALA A 318 -12.02 19.19 5.27
N GLU A 319 -12.55 20.24 5.91
CA GLU A 319 -13.89 20.74 5.61
C GLU A 319 -13.98 21.33 4.20
N GLN A 320 -12.96 22.09 3.74
CA GLN A 320 -12.94 22.63 2.39
C GLN A 320 -12.99 21.53 1.31
N ILE A 321 -12.27 20.42 1.50
CA ILE A 321 -12.34 19.28 0.58
C ILE A 321 -13.73 18.63 0.60
N LEU A 322 -14.37 18.50 1.78
CA LEU A 322 -15.75 18.03 1.88
C LEU A 322 -16.70 18.93 1.09
N ARG A 323 -16.61 20.26 1.24
CA ARG A 323 -17.45 21.21 0.48
C ARG A 323 -17.24 21.10 -1.02
N ARG A 324 -15.98 20.93 -1.46
CA ARG A 324 -15.67 20.68 -2.88
C ARG A 324 -16.34 19.41 -3.37
N LYS A 325 -16.35 18.33 -2.57
CA LYS A 325 -17.07 17.09 -2.89
C LYS A 325 -18.58 17.32 -3.02
N GLU A 326 -19.19 18.11 -2.15
CA GLU A 326 -20.63 18.42 -2.20
C GLU A 326 -21.03 19.18 -3.45
N VAL A 327 -20.22 20.16 -3.88
CA VAL A 327 -20.45 20.89 -5.13
C VAL A 327 -20.29 19.95 -6.32
N PHE A 328 -19.21 19.17 -6.35
CA PHE A 328 -18.92 18.26 -7.46
C PHE A 328 -19.94 17.13 -7.59
N ALA A 329 -20.47 16.61 -6.48
CA ALA A 329 -21.54 15.59 -6.48
C ALA A 329 -22.86 16.08 -7.09
N LYS A 330 -23.11 17.40 -7.11
CA LYS A 330 -24.29 17.98 -7.79
C LYS A 330 -24.12 18.05 -9.31
N GLU A 331 -22.87 18.16 -9.77
CA GLU A 331 -22.52 18.27 -11.19
C GLU A 331 -22.32 16.90 -11.84
N GLN A 332 -21.78 15.93 -11.09
CA GLN A 332 -21.36 14.64 -11.59
C GLN A 332 -22.06 13.48 -10.86
N SER A 333 -22.72 12.60 -11.62
CA SER A 333 -23.47 11.46 -11.07
C SER A 333 -22.59 10.32 -10.51
N ASN A 334 -21.30 10.31 -10.83
CA ASN A 334 -20.34 9.30 -10.36
C ASN A 334 -19.75 9.61 -8.96
N VAL A 335 -20.01 10.79 -8.41
CA VAL A 335 -19.58 11.21 -7.08
C VAL A 335 -20.80 11.43 -6.20
N TYR A 336 -20.75 10.91 -4.97
CA TYR A 336 -21.86 11.04 -4.02
C TYR A 336 -21.32 11.17 -2.61
N ILE A 337 -22.09 11.82 -1.76
CA ILE A 337 -21.74 12.00 -0.35
C ILE A 337 -22.07 10.73 0.43
N ILE A 338 -21.17 10.35 1.33
CA ILE A 338 -21.39 9.23 2.27
C ILE A 338 -21.18 9.70 3.70
N ALA A 339 -21.86 9.07 4.66
CA ALA A 339 -21.72 9.41 6.08
C ALA A 339 -20.27 9.43 6.59
N PRO A 340 -19.37 8.50 6.17
CA PRO A 340 -17.95 8.56 6.53
C PRO A 340 -17.21 9.84 6.11
N ASP A 341 -17.65 10.55 5.07
CA ASP A 341 -17.02 11.82 4.68
C ASP A 341 -17.22 12.88 5.77
N TYR A 342 -18.45 13.00 6.27
CA TYR A 342 -18.81 13.89 7.37
C TYR A 342 -18.20 13.45 8.70
N ASN A 343 -18.25 12.15 9.02
CA ASN A 343 -17.75 11.62 10.29
C ASN A 343 -16.27 11.95 10.51
N GLN A 344 -15.45 11.80 9.47
CA GLN A 344 -14.01 12.08 9.56
C GLN A 344 -13.73 13.58 9.78
N VAL A 345 -14.45 14.46 9.08
CA VAL A 345 -14.28 15.91 9.23
C VAL A 345 -14.80 16.40 10.58
N ILE A 346 -15.98 15.94 11.01
CA ILE A 346 -16.53 16.25 12.34
C ILE A 346 -15.55 15.83 13.42
N ALA A 347 -15.04 14.60 13.37
CA ALA A 347 -14.07 14.11 14.35
C ALA A 347 -12.76 14.92 14.35
N LYS A 348 -12.33 15.45 13.20
CA LYS A 348 -11.10 16.26 13.09
C LYS A 348 -11.22 17.61 13.79
N TRP A 349 -12.41 18.19 13.85
CA TRP A 349 -12.63 19.47 14.55
C TRP A 349 -12.32 19.42 16.05
N ARG A 350 -12.15 18.22 16.64
CA ARG A 350 -11.63 18.02 17.99
C ARG A 350 -10.25 18.64 18.22
N ASP A 351 -9.43 18.72 17.18
CA ASP A 351 -8.07 19.24 17.28
C ASP A 351 -8.07 20.78 17.36
N ALA A 352 -9.14 21.44 16.90
CA ALA A 352 -9.35 22.89 17.02
C ALA A 352 -10.06 23.26 18.33
N GLN A 353 -9.30 23.62 19.36
CA GLN A 353 -9.84 23.84 20.71
C GLN A 353 -10.82 25.01 20.84
N VAL A 354 -10.68 26.06 20.02
CA VAL A 354 -11.50 27.28 20.15
C VAL A 354 -12.81 27.17 19.36
N ASN A 355 -12.73 26.85 18.07
CA ASN A 355 -13.90 26.84 17.18
C ASN A 355 -14.44 25.42 16.87
N GLY A 356 -13.75 24.38 17.35
CA GLY A 356 -14.04 22.97 17.02
C GLY A 356 -15.47 22.54 17.35
N PRO A 357 -15.94 22.69 18.60
CA PRO A 357 -17.29 22.32 18.99
C PRO A 357 -18.38 22.96 18.11
N ASP A 358 -18.26 24.26 17.82
CA ASP A 358 -19.24 25.00 17.04
C ASP A 358 -19.23 24.61 15.55
N ARG A 359 -18.05 24.29 15.00
CA ARG A 359 -17.93 23.78 13.62
C ARG A 359 -18.46 22.36 13.50
N ALA A 360 -18.11 21.47 14.43
CA ALA A 360 -18.63 20.10 14.49
C ALA A 360 -20.17 20.08 14.57
N ARG A 361 -20.75 20.94 15.43
CA ARG A 361 -22.21 21.09 15.55
C ARG A 361 -22.86 21.56 14.25
N ARG A 362 -22.29 22.59 13.62
CA ARG A 362 -22.82 23.12 12.36
C ARG A 362 -22.82 22.04 11.28
N LEU A 363 -21.71 21.34 11.10
CA LEU A 363 -21.61 20.24 10.13
C LEU A 363 -22.60 19.12 10.41
N PHE A 364 -22.77 18.71 11.67
CA PHE A 364 -23.76 17.70 12.03
C PHE A 364 -25.20 18.17 11.73
N LYS A 365 -25.54 19.42 12.08
CA LYS A 365 -26.87 20.00 11.83
C LYS A 365 -27.15 20.11 10.33
N GLU A 366 -26.18 20.56 9.54
CA GLU A 366 -26.31 20.62 8.08
C GLU A 366 -26.49 19.23 7.48
N MET A 367 -25.75 18.23 7.95
CA MET A 367 -25.91 16.84 7.51
C MET A 367 -27.30 16.28 7.83
N ASP A 368 -27.83 16.58 9.02
CA ASP A 368 -29.18 16.19 9.46
C ASP A 368 -30.28 16.90 8.66
N GLN A 369 -30.09 18.18 8.32
CA GLN A 369 -31.03 18.95 7.51
C GLN A 369 -31.02 18.54 6.04
N ASN A 370 -29.84 18.36 5.45
CA ASN A 370 -29.69 18.07 4.02
C ASN A 370 -29.92 16.59 3.70
N TYR A 371 -29.55 15.69 4.61
CA TYR A 371 -29.55 14.25 4.35
C TYR A 371 -30.36 13.41 5.37
N GLY A 372 -30.93 14.02 6.42
CA GLY A 372 -31.69 13.30 7.45
C GLY A 372 -32.97 12.64 6.93
N SER A 373 -33.60 13.25 5.92
CA SER A 373 -34.78 12.73 5.19
C SER A 373 -34.47 12.32 3.75
N ALA A 374 -33.21 12.36 3.33
CA ALA A 374 -32.85 12.05 1.94
C ALA A 374 -33.13 10.57 1.62
N ALA A 375 -33.66 10.31 0.42
CA ALA A 375 -33.81 8.95 -0.11
C ALA A 375 -32.46 8.24 -0.26
N GLU A 376 -31.38 9.01 -0.41
CA GLU A 376 -30.00 8.52 -0.44
C GLU A 376 -29.52 8.12 0.96
N LEU A 377 -29.82 6.88 1.35
CA LEU A 377 -29.42 6.29 2.63
C LEU A 377 -27.91 6.38 2.93
N LYS A 378 -27.07 6.56 1.91
CA LYS A 378 -25.60 6.57 2.05
C LYS A 378 -25.07 7.81 2.79
N ALA A 379 -25.70 8.97 2.62
CA ALA A 379 -25.29 10.24 3.22
C ALA A 379 -25.98 10.54 4.55
N ARG A 380 -26.92 9.68 4.98
CA ARG A 380 -27.74 9.90 6.17
C ARG A 380 -26.90 9.87 7.45
N PRO A 381 -27.12 10.80 8.40
CA PRO A 381 -26.48 10.73 9.72
C PRO A 381 -26.79 9.39 10.40
N ASN A 382 -25.77 8.79 10.99
CA ASN A 382 -25.89 7.54 11.72
C ASN A 382 -25.30 7.67 13.14
N THR A 383 -25.35 6.60 13.92
CA THR A 383 -24.80 6.57 15.28
C THR A 383 -23.31 6.93 15.31
N VAL A 384 -22.53 6.58 14.28
CA VAL A 384 -21.11 6.98 14.19
C VAL A 384 -20.94 8.49 14.00
N THR A 385 -21.80 9.12 13.19
CA THR A 385 -21.81 10.59 13.04
C THR A 385 -22.10 11.28 14.37
N PHE A 386 -23.11 10.79 15.08
CA PHE A 386 -23.49 11.32 16.38
C PHE A 386 -22.38 11.14 17.44
N ASN A 387 -21.76 9.96 17.48
CA ASN A 387 -20.62 9.69 18.34
C ASN A 387 -19.41 10.59 18.03
N SER A 388 -19.19 10.90 16.75
CA SER A 388 -18.11 11.82 16.33
C SER A 388 -18.35 13.24 16.87
N LEU A 389 -19.60 13.73 16.85
CA LEU A 389 -19.96 15.00 17.47
C LEU A 389 -19.73 14.97 18.99
N LEU A 390 -20.25 13.94 19.68
CA LEU A 390 -20.11 13.83 21.13
C LEU A 390 -18.64 13.73 21.56
N ASP A 391 -17.77 13.04 20.80
CA ASP A 391 -16.33 12.97 21.10
C ASP A 391 -15.66 14.36 21.03
N VAL A 392 -16.04 15.20 20.05
CA VAL A 392 -15.54 16.58 19.93
C VAL A 392 -15.97 17.41 21.13
N LEU A 393 -17.26 17.36 21.48
CA LEU A 393 -17.82 18.11 22.61
C LEU A 393 -17.19 17.65 23.94
N ALA A 394 -17.06 16.34 24.16
CA ALA A 394 -16.54 15.74 25.38
C ALA A 394 -15.06 16.06 25.64
N LYS A 395 -14.24 16.20 24.58
CA LYS A 395 -12.81 16.51 24.72
C LYS A 395 -12.48 17.99 24.65
N SER A 396 -13.47 18.85 24.43
CA SER A 396 -13.28 20.30 24.50
C SER A 396 -13.14 20.78 25.95
N LYS A 397 -12.44 21.90 26.15
CA LYS A 397 -12.17 22.49 27.46
C LYS A 397 -13.29 23.40 27.99
N SER A 398 -14.35 23.58 27.21
CA SER A 398 -15.47 24.47 27.59
C SER A 398 -16.33 23.85 28.69
N ARG A 399 -16.67 24.67 29.70
CA ARG A 399 -17.31 24.22 30.95
C ARG A 399 -18.79 23.81 30.83
N ASP A 400 -19.45 24.11 29.72
CA ASP A 400 -20.90 23.89 29.57
C ASP A 400 -21.24 22.77 28.57
N LEU A 401 -20.23 22.08 28.02
CA LEU A 401 -20.45 21.08 26.96
C LEU A 401 -20.90 19.71 27.47
N ALA A 402 -20.70 19.34 28.74
CA ALA A 402 -21.15 18.05 29.26
C ALA A 402 -22.67 18.01 29.49
N SER A 403 -23.27 19.11 30.00
CA SER A 403 -24.72 19.26 30.05
C SER A 403 -25.33 19.18 28.67
N GLU A 404 -24.66 19.78 27.69
CA GLU A 404 -25.11 19.73 26.31
C GLU A 404 -24.98 18.32 25.69
N CYS A 405 -23.90 17.59 25.94
CA CYS A 405 -23.78 16.18 25.55
C CYS A 405 -24.94 15.35 26.10
N GLU A 406 -25.29 15.54 27.39
CA GLU A 406 -26.42 14.87 28.03
C GLU A 406 -27.76 15.25 27.39
N GLU A 407 -27.98 16.52 27.08
CA GLU A 407 -29.20 16.99 26.40
C GLU A 407 -29.33 16.41 25.00
N LEU A 408 -28.25 16.41 24.21
CA LEU A 408 -28.22 15.82 22.87
C LEU A 408 -28.51 14.31 22.91
N LEU A 409 -27.96 13.61 23.89
CA LEU A 409 -28.22 12.17 24.12
C LEU A 409 -29.70 11.91 24.42
N LYS A 410 -30.30 12.71 25.31
CA LYS A 410 -31.73 12.60 25.66
C LYS A 410 -32.62 12.90 24.44
N GLN A 411 -32.36 14.01 23.76
CA GLN A 411 -33.10 14.42 22.58
C GLN A 411 -33.08 13.34 21.50
N ARG A 412 -31.92 12.72 21.22
CA ARG A 412 -31.85 11.66 20.20
C ARG A 412 -32.55 10.37 20.63
N ASN A 413 -32.50 10.01 21.91
CA ASN A 413 -33.28 8.90 22.45
C ASN A 413 -34.80 9.14 22.32
N GLU A 414 -35.28 10.36 22.58
CA GLU A 414 -36.69 10.74 22.44
C GLU A 414 -37.13 10.72 20.98
N LEU A 415 -36.37 11.36 20.09
CA LEU A 415 -36.65 11.36 18.65
C LEU A 415 -36.67 9.95 18.04
N PHE A 416 -35.83 9.04 18.55
CA PHE A 416 -35.87 7.64 18.12
C PHE A 416 -37.13 6.93 18.62
N LYS A 417 -37.54 7.13 19.88
CA LYS A 417 -38.79 6.57 20.43
C LYS A 417 -40.02 7.07 19.67
N GLU A 418 -40.00 8.31 19.22
CA GLU A 418 -41.06 8.91 18.39
C GLU A 418 -41.00 8.48 16.91
N GLY A 419 -39.99 7.71 16.49
CA GLY A 419 -39.78 7.29 15.10
C GLY A 419 -39.33 8.41 14.16
N LYS A 420 -38.95 9.58 14.70
CA LYS A 420 -38.52 10.78 13.95
C LYS A 420 -37.02 10.79 13.63
N SER A 421 -36.24 9.90 14.24
CA SER A 421 -34.79 9.76 14.02
C SER A 421 -34.43 8.29 13.86
N THR A 422 -33.49 7.99 12.95
CA THR A 422 -32.87 6.65 12.84
C THR A 422 -31.59 6.51 13.65
N ILE A 423 -31.11 7.60 14.26
CA ILE A 423 -29.93 7.57 15.12
C ILE A 423 -30.36 7.01 16.47
N LEU A 424 -29.79 5.85 16.81
CA LEU A 424 -29.95 5.23 18.11
C LEU A 424 -28.64 5.38 18.89
N PRO A 425 -28.61 6.17 19.99
CA PRO A 425 -27.42 6.32 20.81
C PRO A 425 -26.96 4.99 21.42
N ASP A 426 -25.69 4.64 21.26
CA ASP A 426 -25.10 3.36 21.69
C ASP A 426 -24.19 3.53 22.92
N ILE A 427 -23.49 2.46 23.32
CA ILE A 427 -22.54 2.49 24.45
C ILE A 427 -21.44 3.56 24.27
N ILE A 428 -21.03 3.85 23.03
CA ILE A 428 -20.02 4.87 22.72
C ILE A 428 -20.63 6.26 22.95
N SER A 429 -21.90 6.49 22.62
CA SER A 429 -22.61 7.74 22.93
C SER A 429 -22.65 8.00 24.44
N TYR A 430 -23.05 6.99 25.23
CA TYR A 430 -23.09 7.09 26.71
C TYR A 430 -21.69 7.32 27.29
N ARG A 431 -20.69 6.57 26.82
CA ARG A 431 -19.29 6.74 27.23
C ARG A 431 -18.79 8.16 26.96
N SER A 432 -19.09 8.73 25.79
CA SER A 432 -18.66 10.08 25.44
C SER A 432 -19.27 11.14 26.37
N CYS A 433 -20.55 10.98 26.75
CA CYS A 433 -21.21 11.86 27.72
C CYS A 433 -20.62 11.71 29.14
N ILE A 434 -20.31 10.49 29.56
CA ILE A 434 -19.64 10.21 30.84
C ILE A 434 -18.24 10.83 30.86
N ASP A 435 -17.46 10.64 29.80
CA ASP A 435 -16.13 11.23 29.64
C ASP A 435 -16.19 12.77 29.70
N ALA A 436 -17.23 13.38 29.11
CA ALA A 436 -17.47 14.82 29.19
C ALA A 436 -17.65 15.28 30.64
N TRP A 437 -18.54 14.63 31.41
CA TRP A 437 -18.79 14.98 32.82
C TRP A 437 -17.56 14.76 33.72
N ILE A 438 -16.80 13.69 33.49
CA ILE A 438 -15.55 13.42 34.21
C ILE A 438 -14.53 14.54 33.96
N ARG A 439 -14.43 15.02 32.72
CA ARG A 439 -13.46 16.06 32.30
C ARG A 439 -13.83 17.47 32.74
N GLN A 440 -15.05 17.72 33.21
CA GLN A 440 -15.46 19.04 33.68
C GLN A 440 -15.15 19.32 35.15
N TRP A 441 -14.91 18.28 35.97
CA TRP A 441 -14.56 18.41 37.39
C TRP A 441 -15.56 19.28 38.19
N GLN A 442 -16.84 19.24 37.84
CA GLN A 442 -17.89 19.94 38.58
C GLN A 442 -18.32 19.11 39.80
N LYS A 443 -18.83 19.79 40.83
CA LYS A 443 -19.31 19.14 42.06
C LYS A 443 -20.43 18.12 41.80
N ASP A 444 -21.23 18.38 40.77
CA ASP A 444 -22.38 17.55 40.39
C ASP A 444 -22.02 16.45 39.38
N SER A 445 -20.78 16.44 38.84
CA SER A 445 -20.33 15.46 37.85
C SER A 445 -20.52 14.00 38.30
N PRO A 446 -20.21 13.60 39.56
CA PRO A 446 -20.41 12.22 40.00
C PRO A 446 -21.88 11.79 39.98
N GLN A 447 -22.80 12.65 40.44
CA GLN A 447 -24.24 12.33 40.40
C GLN A 447 -24.75 12.21 38.96
N LYS A 448 -24.26 13.07 38.05
CA LYS A 448 -24.61 13.02 36.62
C LYS A 448 -24.12 11.75 35.95
N VAL A 449 -22.89 11.35 36.22
CA VAL A 449 -22.33 10.08 35.72
C VAL A 449 -23.13 8.89 36.24
N GLU A 450 -23.46 8.86 37.53
CA GLU A 450 -24.28 7.79 38.11
C GLU A 450 -25.68 7.73 37.47
N ALA A 451 -26.31 8.88 37.22
CA ALA A 451 -27.60 8.96 36.55
C ALA A 451 -27.55 8.42 35.11
N LEU A 452 -26.51 8.76 34.34
CA LEU A 452 -26.30 8.25 32.98
C LEU A 452 -26.10 6.73 32.96
N VAL A 453 -25.32 6.19 33.90
CA VAL A 453 -25.09 4.74 34.01
C VAL A 453 -26.39 4.02 34.41
N LYS A 454 -27.18 4.58 35.34
CA LYS A 454 -28.49 4.01 35.71
C LYS A 454 -29.47 4.02 34.52
N ASP A 455 -29.51 5.09 33.74
CA ASP A 455 -30.33 5.14 32.51
C ASP A 455 -29.89 4.07 31.50
N MET A 456 -28.58 3.93 31.28
CA MET A 456 -28.02 2.91 30.39
C MET A 456 -28.41 1.48 30.84
N ILE A 457 -28.27 1.15 32.12
CA ILE A 457 -28.64 -0.16 32.69
C ILE A 457 -30.16 -0.40 32.58
N LYS A 458 -30.97 0.63 32.84
CA LYS A 458 -32.43 0.54 32.68
C LYS A 458 -32.80 0.22 31.24
N LYS A 459 -32.17 0.88 30.25
CA LYS A 459 -32.42 0.62 28.83
C LYS A 459 -31.94 -0.77 28.40
N TYR A 460 -30.78 -1.22 28.88
CA TYR A 460 -30.29 -2.57 28.63
C TYR A 460 -31.27 -3.64 29.16
N SER A 461 -31.71 -3.49 30.41
CA SER A 461 -32.56 -4.48 31.09
C SER A 461 -34.03 -4.44 30.68
N MET A 462 -34.62 -3.25 30.52
CA MET A 462 -36.06 -3.08 30.27
C MET A 462 -36.40 -2.97 28.77
N GLU A 463 -35.53 -2.33 27.97
CA GLU A 463 -35.76 -2.13 26.53
C GLU A 463 -35.04 -3.20 25.68
N GLY A 464 -34.32 -4.15 26.30
CA GLY A 464 -33.62 -5.25 25.61
C GLY A 464 -32.45 -4.79 24.73
N ARG A 465 -31.92 -3.59 24.98
CA ARG A 465 -30.89 -2.90 24.19
C ARG A 465 -29.51 -3.54 24.35
N LYS A 466 -29.26 -4.66 23.64
CA LYS A 466 -27.98 -5.41 23.69
C LYS A 466 -26.75 -4.59 23.29
N ASP A 467 -26.95 -3.50 22.54
CA ASP A 467 -25.93 -2.54 22.13
C ASP A 467 -25.42 -1.64 23.28
N LEU A 468 -26.08 -1.68 24.45
CA LEU A 468 -25.69 -0.99 25.68
C LEU A 468 -25.07 -1.92 26.74
N ARG A 469 -24.74 -3.17 26.37
CA ARG A 469 -24.06 -4.14 27.24
C ARG A 469 -22.61 -3.75 27.45
#